data_AF-A0A529NT64-F1
#
_entry.id   AF-A0A529NT64-F1
#
_cell.length_a   1.000
_cell.length_b   1.000
_cell.length_c   1.000
_cell.angle_alpha   90.00
_cell.angle_beta   90.00
_cell.angle_gamma   90.00
#
_symmetry.space_group_name_H-M   'P 1'
#
loop_
_entity.id
_entity.type
_entity.pdbx_description
1 polymer ?
#
loop_
_entity_poly.entity_id
_entity_poly.type
_entity_poly.pdbx_seq_one_letter_code
_entity_poly.pdbx_strand_id
1 'polypeptide(L)' 'MSENAAQCLSRMFYRISIAIEAGKDHLSDLDGAIGDADHGITMSLGFMAVNAELAKLDLDHMLPSEVFT' A
#
# COMPACT_ATOMS: atom_id res chain seq x y z
N MET A 1 -24.32 3.91 4.29
CA MET A 1 -23.64 3.71 5.59
C MET A 1 -22.39 4.57 5.58
N SER A 2 -22.05 5.25 6.68
CA SER A 2 -20.81 6.03 6.75
C SER A 2 -19.62 5.07 6.65
N GLU A 3 -18.63 5.40 5.84
CA GLU A 3 -17.36 4.67 5.81
C GLU A 3 -16.73 4.75 7.21
N ASN A 4 -16.28 3.61 7.75
CA ASN A 4 -15.58 3.58 9.02
C ASN A 4 -14.08 3.86 8.82
N ALA A 5 -13.35 4.10 9.91
CA ALA A 5 -11.94 4.47 9.82
C ALA A 5 -11.05 3.33 9.26
N ALA A 6 -11.38 2.06 9.49
CA ALA A 6 -10.65 0.92 8.94
C ALA A 6 -10.81 0.83 7.41
N GLN A 7 -12.03 1.01 6.90
CA GLN A 7 -12.32 1.07 5.46
C GLN A 7 -11.59 2.26 4.80
N CYS A 8 -11.56 3.42 5.46
CA CYS A 8 -10.83 4.59 4.97
C CYS A 8 -9.31 4.32 4.85
N LEU A 9 -8.71 3.68 5.86
CA LEU A 9 -7.30 3.28 5.83
C LEU A 9 -7.00 2.24 4.74
N SER A 10 -7.86 1.24 4.58
CA SER A 10 -7.72 0.26 3.50
C SER A 10 -7.77 0.92 2.12
N ARG A 11 -8.70 1.86 1.92
CA ARG A 11 -8.79 2.65 0.68
C ARG A 11 -7.55 3.54 0.47
N MET A 12 -6.98 4.08 1.55
CA MET A 12 -5.72 4.83 1.49
C MET A 12 -4.58 3.94 1.00
N PHE A 13 -4.41 2.75 1.56
CA PHE A 13 -3.37 1.79 1.13
C PHE A 13 -3.55 1.35 -0.32
N TYR A 14 -4.78 1.11 -0.76
CA TYR A 14 -5.09 0.83 -2.16
C TYR A 14 -4.64 1.96 -3.10
N ARG A 15 -4.91 3.22 -2.73
CA ARG A 15 -4.47 4.39 -3.51
C ARG A 15 -2.95 4.54 -3.53
N ILE A 16 -2.27 4.27 -2.41
CA ILE A 16 -0.81 4.28 -2.36
C ILE A 16 -0.24 3.21 -3.29
N SER A 17 -0.79 1.99 -3.28
CA SER A 17 -0.38 0.92 -4.19
C SER A 17 -0.47 1.32 -5.65
N ILE A 18 -1.57 1.95 -6.08
CA ILE A 18 -1.72 2.46 -7.45
C ILE A 18 -0.65 3.50 -7.78
N ALA A 19 -0.41 4.45 -6.87
CA ALA A 19 0.57 5.51 -7.08
C ALA A 19 2.00 4.96 -7.16
N ILE A 20 2.34 4.00 -6.31
CA ILE A 20 3.64 3.32 -6.31
C ILE A 20 3.83 2.51 -7.59
N GLU A 21 2.84 1.74 -8.03
CA GLU A 21 2.95 0.96 -9.27
C GLU A 21 3.12 1.89 -10.49
N ALA A 22 2.36 2.97 -10.57
CA ALA A 22 2.49 3.96 -11.64
C ALA A 22 3.85 4.69 -11.62
N GLY A 23 4.44 4.85 -10.45
CA GLY A 23 5.74 5.50 -10.24
C GLY A 23 6.93 4.53 -10.14
N LYS A 24 6.73 3.22 -10.30
CA LYS A 24 7.70 2.17 -9.96
C LYS A 24 9.07 2.41 -10.58
N ASP A 25 9.12 2.57 -11.90
CA ASP A 25 10.39 2.72 -12.63
C ASP A 25 11.10 4.03 -12.22
N HIS A 26 10.35 5.12 -12.07
CA HIS A 26 10.89 6.40 -11.63
C HIS A 26 11.47 6.34 -10.20
N LEU A 27 10.80 5.64 -9.29
CA LEU A 27 11.28 5.44 -7.93
C LEU A 27 12.56 4.61 -7.89
N SER A 28 12.65 3.56 -8.72
CA SER A 28 13.88 2.78 -8.91
C SER A 28 15.00 3.59 -9.55
N ASP A 29 14.72 4.49 -10.50
CA ASP A 29 15.73 5.37 -11.10
C ASP A 29 16.30 6.36 -10.07
N LEU A 30 15.43 6.98 -9.27
CA LEU A 30 15.85 7.90 -8.20
C LEU A 30 16.71 7.19 -7.16
N ASP A 31 16.30 5.99 -6.77
CA ASP A 31 17.04 5.16 -5.82
C ASP A 31 18.37 4.69 -6.43
N GLY A 32 18.41 4.28 -7.69
CA GLY A 32 19.64 3.86 -8.37
C GLY A 32 20.71 4.94 -8.47
N ALA A 33 20.34 6.22 -8.41
CA ALA A 33 21.30 7.32 -8.36
C ALA A 33 22.12 7.35 -7.05
N ILE A 34 21.60 6.77 -5.95
CA ILE A 34 22.20 6.85 -4.60
C ILE A 34 22.14 5.54 -3.80
N GLY A 35 21.64 4.46 -4.38
CA GLY A 35 21.24 3.21 -3.73
C GLY A 35 21.35 2.01 -4.68
N ASP A 36 20.52 0.99 -4.48
CA ASP A 36 20.57 -0.29 -5.22
C ASP A 36 19.52 -0.43 -6.34
N ALA A 37 18.74 0.63 -6.56
CA ALA A 37 17.72 0.75 -7.60
C ALA A 37 16.51 -0.18 -7.42
N ASP A 38 16.34 -0.78 -6.24
CA ASP A 38 15.24 -1.71 -6.00
C ASP A 38 13.99 -1.04 -5.44
N HIS A 39 14.10 0.21 -4.95
CA HIS A 39 13.05 0.82 -4.13
C HIS A 39 11.65 0.80 -4.76
N GLY A 40 11.52 1.18 -6.03
CA GLY A 40 10.23 1.19 -6.73
C GLY A 40 9.61 -0.21 -6.82
N ILE A 41 10.43 -1.20 -7.17
CA ILE A 41 10.03 -2.62 -7.27
C ILE A 41 9.64 -3.15 -5.89
N THR A 42 10.48 -2.94 -4.88
CA THR A 42 10.28 -3.37 -3.50
C THR A 42 8.98 -2.81 -2.93
N MET A 43 8.73 -1.51 -3.13
CA MET A 43 7.51 -0.85 -2.66
C MET A 43 6.26 -1.32 -3.40
N SER A 44 6.33 -1.54 -4.71
CA SER A 44 5.21 -2.09 -5.49
C SER A 44 4.81 -3.47 -4.98
N LEU A 45 5.78 -4.37 -4.81
CA LEU A 45 5.55 -5.71 -4.28
C LEU A 45 4.94 -5.66 -2.87
N GLY A 46 5.49 -4.83 -1.99
CA GLY A 46 4.99 -4.66 -0.62
C GLY A 46 3.53 -4.18 -0.58
N PHE A 47 3.19 -3.14 -1.34
CA PHE A 47 1.82 -2.61 -1.36
C PHE A 47 0.82 -3.52 -2.06
N MET A 48 1.24 -4.29 -3.06
CA MET A 48 0.40 -5.37 -3.61
C MET A 48 0.09 -6.43 -2.56
N ALA A 49 1.07 -6.83 -1.75
CA ALA A 49 0.86 -7.76 -0.65
C ALA A 49 -0.09 -7.20 0.42
N VAL A 50 0.09 -5.93 0.82
CA VAL A 50 -0.83 -5.24 1.75
C VAL A 50 -2.26 -5.27 1.22
N ASN A 51 -2.48 -4.90 -0.06
CA ASN A 51 -3.81 -4.94 -0.66
C ASN A 51 -4.41 -6.34 -0.67
N ALA A 52 -3.60 -7.36 -0.95
CA ALA A 52 -4.05 -8.75 -0.97
C ALA A 52 -4.46 -9.23 0.43
N GLU A 53 -3.77 -8.83 1.50
CA GLU A 53 -4.17 -9.16 2.87
C GLU A 53 -5.41 -8.40 3.31
N LEU A 54 -5.47 -7.09 3.08
CA LEU A 54 -6.63 -6.27 3.45
C LEU A 54 -7.92 -6.71 2.73
N ALA A 55 -7.82 -7.26 1.52
CA ALA A 55 -8.96 -7.80 0.79
C ALA A 55 -9.58 -9.05 1.43
N LYS A 56 -8.89 -9.71 2.37
CA LYS A 56 -9.38 -10.90 3.10
C LYS A 56 -10.09 -10.54 4.41
N LEU A 57 -9.95 -9.31 4.88
CA LEU A 57 -10.41 -8.88 6.19
C LEU A 57 -11.84 -8.35 6.15
N ASP A 58 -12.58 -8.58 7.23
CA ASP A 58 -13.84 -7.89 7.48
C ASP A 58 -13.57 -6.55 8.17
N LEU A 59 -13.55 -5.48 7.36
CA LEU A 59 -13.23 -4.14 7.81
C LEU A 59 -14.40 -3.45 8.52
N ASP A 60 -15.61 -4.02 8.51
CA ASP A 60 -16.81 -3.36 9.06
C ASP A 60 -16.75 -3.26 10.60
N HIS A 61 -16.06 -4.22 11.23
CA HIS A 61 -15.99 -4.37 12.69
C HIS A 61 -14.56 -4.24 13.25
N MET A 62 -13.59 -3.88 12.41
CA MET A 62 -12.18 -3.80 12.76
C MET A 62 -11.82 -2.45 13.38
N LEU A 63 -10.99 -2.45 14.42
CA LEU A 63 -10.40 -1.22 14.94
C LEU A 63 -9.38 -0.68 13.95
N PRO A 64 -9.24 0.66 13.78
CA PRO A 64 -8.29 1.24 12.84
C PRO A 64 -6.83 0.82 13.08
N SER A 65 -6.46 0.55 14.33
CA SER A 65 -5.12 0.07 14.69
C SER A 65 -4.83 -1.34 14.18
N GLU A 66 -5.85 -2.19 14.05
CA GLU A 66 -5.71 -3.58 13.58
C GLU A 66 -5.43 -3.64 12.07
N VAL A 67 -5.65 -2.55 11.33
CA VAL A 67 -5.25 -2.45 9.91
C VAL A 67 -3.72 -2.44 9.76
N PHE A 68 -2.97 -2.09 10.82
CA PHE A 68 -1.52 -1.99 10.81
C PHE A 68 -0.79 -3.19 11.42
N THR A 69 -1.52 -4.23 11.84
CA THR A 69 -0.97 -5.45 12.46
C THR A 69 -1.01 -6.63 11.51
#